data_AF-A0AAD7XLC4-F1
#
_entry.id   AF-A0AAD7XLC4-F1
#
_cell.length_a   1.000
_cell.length_b   1.000
_cell.length_c   1.000
_cell.angle_alpha   90.00
_cell.angle_beta   90.00
_cell.angle_gamma   90.00
#
_symmetry.space_group_name_H-M   'P 1'
#
loop_
_entity.id
_entity.type
_entity.pdbx_description
1 polymer ?
#
loop_
_entity_poly.entity_id
_entity_poly.type
_entity_poly.pdbx_seq_one_letter_code
_entity_poly.pdbx_strand_id
1 'polypeptide(L)'
;MQLDALHKAQIVYTKRIEHERTRLHQIDKKVSRMRNTIVEFNKSVGGEFVRRERQIGAQRQSTRLESQLQTVKEKHDKLQHKIKLLAIEINNKRREKMQHQRVHQKIEHKLAKRRQVLSRLNKELQEKDEEREQTGRQCESLKGEILEEMEQFNEKVSTTHNSIVAATGHCGLTAASSMQTIQTYQSPSRRFPHSAGSVLSNSSTSAAAAKAPPSFITEQRGPNNVEVDLQHEVNKAYWVVAKTRMDLTKQIERKEELYNAFEKICSETGVHVDHSADIPNGKHPLEQLVPLLLKSEEENYLIFRTINELNQELEALELEKVQLENDLKAREAANVERLVAEEKIKAELGSRLEHSTATEKTHEDLHKTNETDLMRASDAITALFHKLGCEELPNGEALVSTGLTERNVQQFLGLIEDQIVELLQIDTHMNSTRTADDPTRPITPKFNKDGKRLPALVLPDLQHHSAMDASLSGLDDATDDGPDDGQTAPIDPSKWMQTLKAGDASLAGLTPTGRLSRSRK
;
A
#
# COMPACT_ATOMS: atom_id res chain seq x y z
N MET A 1 -2.33 -81.84 -91.72
CA MET A 1 -1.84 -81.93 -90.32
C MET A 1 -0.93 -80.77 -89.90
N GLN A 2 0.05 -80.33 -90.69
CA GLN A 2 0.94 -79.20 -90.29
C GLN A 2 0.22 -77.84 -90.16
N LEU A 3 -0.77 -77.56 -91.02
CA LEU A 3 -1.53 -76.30 -90.97
C LEU A 3 -2.34 -76.12 -89.66
N ASP A 4 -2.96 -77.20 -89.17
CA ASP A 4 -3.72 -77.20 -87.91
C ASP A 4 -2.84 -76.99 -86.69
N ALA A 5 -1.62 -77.55 -86.69
CA ALA A 5 -0.65 -77.32 -85.62
C ALA A 5 -0.21 -75.85 -85.55
N LEU A 6 -0.05 -75.23 -86.71
CA LEU A 6 0.29 -73.82 -86.84
C LEU A 6 -0.84 -72.91 -86.38
N HIS A 7 -2.09 -73.19 -86.75
CA HIS A 7 -3.26 -72.48 -86.23
C HIS A 7 -3.43 -72.64 -84.71
N LYS A 8 -3.22 -73.85 -84.17
CA LYS A 8 -3.24 -74.07 -82.71
C LYS A 8 -2.16 -73.27 -82.00
N ALA A 9 -0.93 -73.27 -82.52
CA ALA A 9 0.16 -72.48 -81.97
C ALA A 9 -0.16 -70.97 -82.02
N GLN A 10 -0.71 -70.49 -83.14
CA GLN A 10 -1.15 -69.11 -83.29
C GLN A 10 -2.19 -68.73 -82.23
N ILE A 11 -3.24 -69.54 -82.04
CA ILE A 11 -4.27 -69.31 -81.01
C ILE A 11 -3.65 -69.26 -79.60
N VAL A 12 -2.71 -70.15 -79.29
CA VAL A 12 -2.01 -70.15 -77.99
C VAL A 12 -1.18 -68.88 -77.80
N TYR A 13 -0.43 -68.44 -78.81
CA TYR A 13 0.34 -67.20 -78.73
C TYR A 13 -0.56 -65.98 -78.63
N THR A 14 -1.67 -65.92 -79.38
CA THR A 14 -2.65 -64.83 -79.27
C THR A 14 -3.23 -64.75 -77.85
N LYS A 15 -3.67 -65.88 -77.28
CA LYS A 15 -4.16 -65.94 -75.89
C LYS A 15 -3.09 -65.50 -74.88
N ARG A 16 -1.83 -65.90 -75.10
CA ARG A 16 -0.70 -65.50 -74.24
C ARG A 16 -0.41 -64.01 -74.33
N ILE A 17 -0.48 -63.42 -75.53
CA ILE A 17 -0.33 -61.98 -75.75
C ILE A 17 -1.48 -61.22 -75.08
N GLU A 18 -2.71 -61.70 -75.18
CA GLU A 18 -3.88 -61.10 -74.50
C GLU A 18 -3.74 -61.17 -72.97
N HIS A 19 -3.28 -62.31 -72.44
CA HIS A 19 -3.03 -62.44 -71.01
C HIS A 19 -1.94 -61.48 -70.52
N GLU A 20 -0.82 -61.35 -71.25
CA GLU A 20 0.21 -60.37 -70.88
C GLU A 20 -0.25 -58.92 -71.04
N ARG A 21 -1.10 -58.61 -72.03
CA ARG A 21 -1.71 -57.27 -72.16
C ARG A 21 -2.60 -56.93 -70.97
N THR A 22 -3.43 -57.86 -70.51
CA THR A 22 -4.28 -57.63 -69.33
C THR A 22 -3.46 -57.50 -68.05
N ARG A 23 -2.41 -58.31 -67.89
CA ARG A 23 -1.45 -58.20 -66.79
C ARG A 23 -0.73 -56.85 -66.77
N LEU A 24 -0.19 -56.41 -67.92
CA LEU A 24 0.44 -55.09 -68.05
C LEU A 24 -0.53 -53.98 -67.68
N HIS A 25 -1.77 -54.03 -68.17
CA HIS A 25 -2.79 -53.04 -67.83
C HIS A 25 -3.10 -52.98 -66.33
N GLN A 26 -3.15 -54.14 -65.65
CA GLN A 26 -3.33 -54.18 -64.19
C GLN A 26 -2.14 -53.58 -63.43
N ILE A 27 -0.91 -53.84 -63.88
CA ILE A 27 0.30 -53.27 -63.29
C ILE A 27 0.30 -51.76 -63.48
N ASP A 28 -0.01 -51.25 -64.68
CA ASP A 28 -0.10 -49.81 -64.93
C ASP A 28 -1.16 -49.14 -64.05
N LYS A 29 -2.32 -49.79 -63.86
CA LYS A 29 -3.36 -49.30 -62.95
C LYS A 29 -2.90 -49.27 -61.48
N LYS A 30 -2.05 -50.21 -61.05
CA LYS A 30 -1.44 -50.21 -59.71
C LYS A 30 -0.39 -49.11 -59.58
N VAL A 31 0.49 -48.97 -60.57
CA VAL A 31 1.54 -47.94 -60.60
C VAL A 31 0.92 -46.54 -60.58
N SER A 32 -0.14 -46.28 -61.35
CA SER A 32 -0.86 -45.00 -61.31
C SER A 32 -1.49 -44.72 -59.96
N ARG A 33 -2.14 -45.72 -59.33
CA ARG A 33 -2.66 -45.56 -57.96
C ARG A 33 -1.55 -45.20 -56.97
N MET A 34 -0.42 -45.90 -57.04
CA MET A 34 0.71 -45.68 -56.13
C MET A 34 1.37 -44.31 -56.34
N ARG A 35 1.46 -43.85 -57.60
CA ARG A 35 1.91 -42.48 -57.91
C ARG A 35 0.95 -41.43 -57.35
N ASN A 36 -0.36 -41.63 -57.49
CA ASN A 36 -1.35 -40.71 -56.92
C ASN A 36 -1.26 -40.66 -55.40
N THR A 37 -1.12 -41.81 -54.71
CA THR A 37 -0.94 -41.83 -53.25
C THR A 37 0.35 -41.14 -52.81
N ILE A 38 1.44 -41.27 -53.58
CA ILE A 38 2.69 -40.56 -53.29
C ILE A 38 2.51 -39.04 -53.45
N VAL A 39 1.79 -38.60 -54.48
CA VAL A 39 1.50 -37.18 -54.69
C VAL A 39 0.60 -36.62 -53.59
N GLU A 40 -0.43 -37.36 -53.18
CA GLU A 40 -1.31 -36.98 -52.07
C GLU A 40 -0.57 -36.94 -50.74
N PHE A 41 0.31 -37.92 -50.47
CA PHE A 41 1.18 -37.92 -49.30
C PHE A 41 2.16 -36.74 -49.30
N ASN A 42 2.79 -36.44 -50.44
CA ASN A 42 3.68 -35.27 -50.55
C ASN A 42 2.94 -33.95 -50.40
N LYS A 43 1.67 -33.87 -50.84
CA LYS A 43 0.79 -32.71 -50.60
C LYS A 43 0.41 -32.59 -49.12
N SER A 44 0.02 -33.68 -48.47
CA SER A 44 -0.45 -33.67 -47.07
C SER A 44 0.69 -33.42 -46.08
N VAL A 45 1.86 -33.98 -46.35
CA VAL A 45 3.05 -33.83 -45.52
C VAL A 45 3.59 -32.40 -45.55
N GLY A 46 3.33 -31.68 -46.65
CA GLY A 46 4.00 -30.42 -46.96
C GLY A 46 5.49 -30.70 -47.22
N GLY A 47 6.00 -30.31 -48.38
CA GLY A 47 7.39 -30.61 -48.76
C GLY A 47 8.41 -30.30 -47.66
N GLU A 48 9.60 -30.89 -47.75
CA GLU A 48 10.67 -30.78 -46.74
C GLU A 48 10.95 -29.33 -46.30
N PHE A 49 10.74 -28.37 -47.19
CA PHE A 49 10.80 -26.94 -46.91
C PHE A 49 9.83 -26.47 -45.82
N VAL A 50 8.55 -26.87 -45.87
CA VAL A 50 7.54 -26.48 -44.87
C VAL A 50 7.87 -27.06 -43.50
N ARG A 51 8.39 -28.28 -43.45
CA ARG A 51 8.88 -28.90 -42.20
C ARG A 51 10.07 -28.13 -41.63
N ARG A 52 11.04 -27.79 -42.48
CA ARG A 52 12.22 -27.01 -42.08
C ARG A 52 11.84 -25.61 -41.60
N GLU A 53 10.87 -24.97 -42.26
CA GLU A 53 10.36 -23.66 -41.87
C GLU A 53 9.63 -23.70 -40.52
N ARG A 54 8.78 -24.70 -40.28
CA ARG A 54 8.16 -24.92 -38.96
C ARG A 54 9.21 -25.16 -37.87
N GLN A 55 10.24 -25.95 -38.17
CA GLN A 55 11.34 -26.21 -37.23
C GLN A 55 12.14 -24.93 -36.91
N ILE A 56 12.44 -24.11 -37.93
CA ILE A 56 13.10 -22.81 -37.74
C ILE A 56 12.21 -21.86 -36.94
N GLY A 57 10.90 -21.85 -37.22
CA GLY A 57 9.92 -21.06 -36.47
C GLY A 57 9.88 -21.44 -34.98
N ALA A 58 9.80 -22.74 -34.69
CA ALA A 58 9.85 -23.27 -33.34
C ALA A 58 11.18 -22.94 -32.64
N GLN A 59 12.32 -23.06 -33.34
CA GLN A 59 13.62 -22.71 -32.80
C GLN A 59 13.72 -21.22 -32.44
N ARG A 60 13.23 -20.33 -33.33
CA ARG A 60 13.18 -18.89 -33.06
C ARG A 60 12.33 -18.59 -31.84
N GLN A 61 11.18 -19.25 -31.71
CA GLN A 61 10.33 -19.10 -30.53
C GLN A 61 11.02 -19.60 -29.26
N SER A 62 11.73 -20.74 -29.29
CA SER A 62 12.54 -21.23 -28.17
C SER A 62 13.57 -20.18 -27.73
N THR A 63 14.37 -19.66 -28.68
CA THR A 63 15.38 -18.64 -28.36
C THR A 63 14.79 -17.34 -27.80
N ARG A 64 13.59 -16.94 -28.25
CA ARG A 64 12.89 -15.77 -27.71
C ARG A 64 12.43 -16.01 -26.27
N LEU A 65 11.84 -17.18 -26.00
CA LEU A 65 11.39 -17.55 -24.66
C LEU A 65 12.57 -17.70 -23.70
N GLU A 66 13.68 -18.26 -24.14
CA GLU A 66 14.93 -18.36 -23.37
C GLU A 66 15.48 -16.97 -23.01
N SER A 67 15.52 -16.03 -23.97
CA SER A 67 15.95 -14.65 -23.72
C SER A 67 15.03 -13.92 -22.74
N GLN A 68 13.71 -14.13 -22.85
CA GLN A 68 12.74 -13.59 -21.90
C GLN A 68 12.91 -14.20 -20.50
N LEU A 69 13.10 -15.51 -20.40
CA LEU A 69 13.35 -16.20 -19.14
C LEU A 69 14.62 -15.68 -18.46
N GLN A 70 15.70 -15.49 -19.22
CA GLN A 70 16.95 -14.93 -18.71
C GLN A 70 16.74 -13.51 -18.17
N THR A 71 15.99 -12.67 -18.89
CA THR A 71 15.65 -11.32 -18.44
C THR A 71 14.84 -11.33 -17.15
N VAL A 72 13.87 -12.24 -17.02
CA VAL A 72 13.06 -12.40 -15.80
C VAL A 72 13.92 -12.88 -14.64
N LYS A 73 14.84 -13.83 -14.88
CA LYS A 73 15.78 -14.33 -13.88
C LYS A 73 16.69 -13.21 -13.35
N GLU A 74 17.27 -12.41 -14.23
CA GLU A 74 18.08 -11.25 -13.81
C GLU A 74 17.28 -10.22 -13.01
N LYS A 75 16.02 -9.97 -13.38
CA LYS A 75 15.12 -9.12 -12.58
C LYS A 75 14.83 -9.71 -11.22
N HIS A 76 14.60 -11.02 -11.13
CA HIS A 76 14.39 -11.72 -9.87
C HIS A 76 15.62 -11.58 -8.96
N ASP A 77 16.83 -11.82 -9.48
CA ASP A 77 18.07 -11.71 -8.70
C ASP A 77 18.31 -10.28 -8.20
N LYS A 78 18.00 -9.26 -9.02
CA LYS A 78 18.05 -7.84 -8.61
C LYS A 78 17.07 -7.54 -7.48
N LEU A 79 15.84 -8.06 -7.55
CA LEU A 79 14.84 -7.88 -6.50
C LEU A 79 15.24 -8.62 -5.21
N GLN A 80 15.78 -9.83 -5.31
CA GLN A 80 16.33 -10.58 -4.17
C GLN A 80 17.46 -9.80 -3.48
N HIS A 81 18.38 -9.23 -4.24
CA HIS A 81 19.43 -8.36 -3.68
C HIS A 81 18.82 -7.14 -2.98
N LYS A 82 17.82 -6.48 -3.58
CA LYS A 82 17.15 -5.33 -2.96
C LYS A 82 16.47 -5.70 -1.63
N ILE A 83 15.81 -6.85 -1.57
CA ILE A 83 15.21 -7.37 -0.33
C ILE A 83 16.27 -7.59 0.75
N LYS A 84 17.42 -8.16 0.39
CA LYS A 84 18.54 -8.34 1.33
C LYS A 84 19.07 -7.02 1.88
N LEU A 85 19.22 -6.00 1.03
CA LEU A 85 19.65 -4.66 1.47
C LEU A 85 18.63 -4.03 2.42
N LEU A 86 17.34 -4.07 2.08
CA LEU A 86 16.27 -3.55 2.94
C LEU A 86 16.22 -4.28 4.28
N ALA A 87 16.46 -5.59 4.31
CA ALA A 87 16.53 -6.34 5.56
C ALA A 87 17.69 -5.87 6.47
N ILE A 88 18.86 -5.58 5.89
CA ILE A 88 20.00 -5.02 6.63
C ILE A 88 19.63 -3.62 7.17
N GLU A 89 19.02 -2.77 6.35
CA GLU A 89 18.60 -1.43 6.76
C GLU A 89 17.57 -1.47 7.91
N ILE A 90 16.56 -2.35 7.82
CA ILE A 90 15.57 -2.55 8.88
C ILE A 90 16.25 -2.97 10.19
N ASN A 91 17.24 -3.88 10.13
CA ASN A 91 17.96 -4.32 11.31
C ASN A 91 18.82 -3.21 11.92
N ASN A 92 19.43 -2.35 11.10
CA ASN A 92 20.15 -1.17 11.58
C ASN A 92 19.21 -0.19 12.28
N LYS A 93 18.08 0.16 11.65
CA LYS A 93 17.05 1.03 12.25
C LYS A 93 16.48 0.46 13.55
N ARG A 94 16.30 -0.86 13.65
CA ARG A 94 15.89 -1.53 14.91
C ARG A 94 16.94 -1.40 16.01
N ARG A 95 18.23 -1.54 15.66
CA ARG A 95 19.34 -1.36 16.61
C ARG A 95 19.42 0.07 17.13
N GLU A 96 19.29 1.04 16.24
CA GLU A 96 19.24 2.47 16.58
C GLU A 96 18.04 2.78 17.48
N LYS A 97 16.84 2.32 17.13
CA LYS A 97 15.64 2.47 17.97
C LYS A 97 15.84 1.91 19.38
N MET A 98 16.43 0.72 19.51
CA MET A 98 16.77 0.12 20.80
C MET A 98 17.77 0.99 21.59
N GLN A 99 18.77 1.57 20.93
CA GLN A 99 19.71 2.48 21.57
C GLN A 99 19.01 3.77 22.04
N HIS A 100 18.17 4.38 21.21
CA HIS A 100 17.36 5.54 21.59
C HIS A 100 16.46 5.25 22.79
N GLN A 101 15.78 4.10 22.80
CA GLN A 101 14.94 3.70 23.93
C GLN A 101 15.74 3.58 25.23
N ARG A 102 16.96 3.02 25.19
CA ARG A 102 17.84 2.96 26.36
C ARG A 102 18.27 4.35 26.85
N VAL A 103 18.54 5.28 25.94
CA VAL A 103 18.88 6.67 26.29
C VAL A 103 17.67 7.37 26.91
N HIS A 104 16.49 7.20 26.32
CA HIS A 104 15.24 7.76 26.83
C HIS A 104 14.96 7.31 28.27
N GLN A 105 15.02 6.01 28.55
CA GLN A 105 14.86 5.45 29.89
C GLN A 105 15.87 6.04 30.89
N LYS A 106 17.13 6.25 30.47
CA LYS A 106 18.14 6.90 31.33
C LYS A 106 17.79 8.36 31.61
N ILE A 107 17.28 9.10 30.64
CA ILE A 107 16.85 10.50 30.80
C ILE A 107 15.64 10.57 31.74
N GLU A 108 14.62 9.73 31.52
CA GLU A 108 13.44 9.64 32.38
C GLU A 108 13.81 9.32 33.83
N HIS A 109 14.73 8.38 34.05
CA HIS A 109 15.23 8.06 35.39
C HIS A 109 15.93 9.26 36.05
N LYS A 110 16.79 9.96 35.30
CA LYS A 110 17.46 11.18 35.79
C LYS A 110 16.45 12.29 36.11
N LEU A 111 15.42 12.45 35.28
CA LEU A 111 14.37 13.44 35.44
C LEU A 111 13.52 13.12 36.69
N ALA A 112 13.15 11.85 36.88
CA ALA A 112 12.45 11.38 38.09
C ALA A 112 13.27 11.67 39.36
N LYS A 113 14.58 11.38 39.36
CA LYS A 113 15.47 11.72 40.47
C LYS A 113 15.51 13.22 40.76
N ARG A 114 15.61 14.06 39.73
CA ARG A 114 15.59 15.52 39.89
C ARG A 114 14.25 16.03 40.44
N ARG A 115 13.12 15.49 39.98
CA ARG A 115 11.79 15.80 40.56
C ARG A 115 11.72 15.42 42.03
N GLN A 116 12.27 14.27 42.42
CA GLN A 116 12.32 13.86 43.83
C GLN A 116 13.22 14.79 44.67
N VAL A 117 14.33 15.29 44.13
CA VAL A 117 15.18 16.28 44.80
C VAL A 117 14.45 17.61 44.97
N LEU A 118 13.80 18.12 43.91
CA LEU A 118 12.99 19.34 43.99
C LEU A 118 11.86 19.22 45.01
N SER A 119 11.17 18.08 45.04
CA SER A 119 10.11 17.84 46.03
C SER A 119 10.65 17.83 47.47
N ARG A 120 11.87 17.33 47.71
CA ARG A 120 12.52 17.41 49.02
C ARG A 120 12.89 18.83 49.39
N LEU A 121 13.51 19.57 48.46
CA LEU A 121 13.91 20.96 48.69
C LEU A 121 12.70 21.88 48.94
N ASN A 122 11.58 21.66 48.25
CA ASN A 122 10.34 22.39 48.52
C ASN A 122 9.80 22.13 49.93
N LYS A 123 9.92 20.90 50.45
CA LYS A 123 9.52 20.59 51.83
C LYS A 123 10.42 21.26 52.85
N GLU A 124 11.74 21.22 52.62
CA GLU A 124 12.71 21.92 53.47
C GLU A 124 12.49 23.44 53.46
N LEU A 125 12.15 24.01 52.30
CA LEU A 125 11.78 25.42 52.18
C LEU A 125 10.51 25.76 52.98
N GLN A 126 9.48 24.92 52.89
CA GLN A 126 8.26 25.08 53.68
C GLN A 126 8.54 25.02 55.19
N GLU A 127 9.35 24.08 55.65
CA GLU A 127 9.77 23.97 57.06
C GLU A 127 10.53 25.25 57.50
N LYS A 128 11.42 25.78 56.66
CA LYS A 128 12.13 27.03 56.96
C LYS A 128 11.22 28.26 56.97
N ASP A 129 10.22 28.32 56.10
CA ASP A 129 9.23 29.38 56.12
C ASP A 129 8.34 29.30 57.39
N GLU A 130 7.97 28.09 57.84
CA GLU A 130 7.24 27.87 59.09
C GLU A 130 8.08 28.28 60.32
N GLU A 131 9.37 27.94 60.36
CA GLU A 131 10.31 28.41 61.40
C GLU A 131 10.41 29.95 61.42
N ARG A 132 10.48 30.58 60.25
CA ARG A 132 10.50 32.05 60.13
C ARG A 132 9.20 32.66 60.63
N GLU A 133 8.06 32.09 60.29
CA GLU A 133 6.76 32.56 60.81
C GLU A 133 6.66 32.39 62.33
N GLN A 134 7.13 31.27 62.87
CA GLN A 134 7.11 31.02 64.31
C GLN A 134 7.98 32.03 65.07
N THR A 135 9.21 32.27 64.59
CA THR A 135 10.10 33.29 65.16
C THR A 135 9.55 34.70 64.98
N GLY A 136 8.89 34.99 63.85
CA GLY A 136 8.16 36.24 63.63
C GLY A 136 7.06 36.48 64.68
N ARG A 137 6.22 35.46 64.94
CA ARG A 137 5.18 35.52 65.99
C ARG A 137 5.77 35.71 67.39
N GLN A 138 6.90 35.06 67.69
CA GLN A 138 7.58 35.26 68.98
C GLN A 138 8.11 36.69 69.12
N CYS A 139 8.70 37.27 68.07
CA CYS A 139 9.16 38.65 68.08
C CYS A 139 7.99 39.63 68.25
N GLU A 140 6.86 39.38 67.60
CA GLU A 140 5.65 40.18 67.76
C GLU A 140 5.07 40.07 69.17
N SER A 141 5.05 38.88 69.77
CA SER A 141 4.62 38.66 71.16
C SER A 141 5.50 39.44 72.14
N LEU A 142 6.82 39.31 72.04
CA LEU A 142 7.77 40.05 72.89
C LEU A 142 7.66 41.56 72.71
N LYS A 143 7.43 42.02 71.49
CA LYS A 143 7.19 43.45 71.22
C LYS A 143 5.89 43.92 71.90
N GLY A 144 4.84 43.10 71.90
CA GLY A 144 3.60 43.35 72.63
C GLY A 144 3.85 43.47 74.14
N GLU A 145 4.56 42.50 74.73
CA GLU A 145 4.94 42.50 76.15
C GLU A 145 5.72 43.76 76.53
N ILE A 146 6.72 44.16 75.74
CA ILE A 146 7.51 45.37 75.99
C ILE A 146 6.62 46.63 75.95
N LEU A 147 5.67 46.70 75.01
CA LEU A 147 4.76 47.84 74.92
C LEU A 147 3.82 47.91 76.14
N GLU A 148 3.30 46.77 76.59
CA GLU A 148 2.49 46.68 77.80
C GLU A 148 3.30 47.07 79.05
N GLU A 149 4.53 46.59 79.19
CA GLU A 149 5.43 46.98 80.28
C GLU A 149 5.74 48.47 80.28
N MET A 150 5.97 49.04 79.09
CA MET A 150 6.23 50.47 78.92
C MET A 150 5.00 51.32 79.27
N GLU A 151 3.79 50.86 78.90
CA GLU A 151 2.53 51.51 79.26
C GLU A 151 2.33 51.46 80.79
N GLN A 152 2.50 50.29 81.42
CA GLN A 152 2.44 50.15 82.88
C GLN A 152 3.50 51.01 83.59
N PHE A 153 4.71 51.10 83.05
CA PHE A 153 5.75 51.97 83.58
C PHE A 153 5.33 53.44 83.48
N ASN A 154 4.79 53.85 82.34
CA ASN A 154 4.31 55.21 82.13
C ASN A 154 3.13 55.56 83.05
N GLU A 155 2.21 54.63 83.29
CA GLU A 155 1.14 54.78 84.28
C GLU A 155 1.71 54.94 85.71
N LYS A 156 2.71 54.13 86.09
CA LYS A 156 3.41 54.27 87.38
C LYS A 156 4.13 55.62 87.50
N VAL A 157 4.80 56.07 86.45
CA VAL A 157 5.45 57.38 86.42
C VAL A 157 4.41 58.50 86.51
N SER A 158 3.31 58.41 85.80
CA SER A 158 2.21 59.40 85.84
C SER A 158 1.56 59.45 87.22
N THR A 159 1.26 58.31 87.84
CA THR A 159 0.68 58.24 89.19
C THR A 159 1.64 58.77 90.25
N THR A 160 2.92 58.40 90.19
CA THR A 160 3.95 58.95 91.10
C THR A 160 4.16 60.45 90.87
N HIS A 161 4.20 60.92 89.62
CA HIS A 161 4.26 62.35 89.30
C HIS A 161 3.05 63.10 89.86
N ASN A 162 1.83 62.59 89.67
CA ASN A 162 0.61 63.17 90.23
C ASN A 162 0.64 63.18 91.77
N SER A 163 1.18 62.13 92.40
CA SER A 163 1.38 62.08 93.86
C SER A 163 2.41 63.09 94.35
N ILE A 164 3.53 63.27 93.63
CA ILE A 164 4.54 64.29 93.92
C ILE A 164 3.95 65.69 93.74
N VAL A 165 3.23 65.96 92.65
CA VAL A 165 2.55 67.24 92.39
C VAL A 165 1.51 67.52 93.48
N ALA A 166 0.73 66.51 93.90
CA ALA A 166 -0.19 66.63 95.03
C ALA A 166 0.54 66.93 96.35
N ALA A 167 1.71 66.33 96.59
CA ALA A 167 2.53 66.57 97.78
C ALA A 167 3.27 67.93 97.74
N THR A 168 3.68 68.40 96.56
CA THR A 168 4.38 69.68 96.34
C THR A 168 3.41 70.86 96.12
N GLY A 169 2.13 70.59 95.87
CA GLY A 169 1.04 71.58 95.85
C GLY A 169 0.79 72.29 97.19
N HIS A 170 1.59 72.00 98.22
CA HIS A 170 1.61 72.72 99.51
C HIS A 170 2.85 73.60 99.74
N CYS A 171 3.69 73.82 98.73
CA CYS A 171 4.72 74.86 98.80
C CYS A 171 4.85 75.57 97.47
N GLY A 172 4.28 76.76 97.38
CA GLY A 172 4.48 77.63 96.23
C GLY A 172 5.94 78.06 96.16
N LEU A 173 6.48 78.12 94.94
CA LEU A 173 7.42 79.15 94.49
C LEU A 173 7.50 79.14 92.96
N THR A 174 7.36 80.34 92.42
CA THR A 174 7.61 80.78 91.03
C THR A 174 9.08 80.69 90.63
N ALA A 175 9.38 80.38 89.36
CA ALA A 175 10.20 81.21 88.43
C ALA A 175 10.97 80.43 87.33
N ALA A 176 11.13 81.13 86.20
CA ALA A 176 12.15 81.03 85.13
C ALA A 176 12.10 79.81 84.18
N SER A 177 11.83 79.96 82.87
CA SER A 177 12.56 80.66 81.79
C SER A 177 13.87 79.99 81.33
N SER A 178 13.97 79.80 80.01
CA SER A 178 15.20 79.79 79.18
C SER A 178 16.04 78.50 79.10
N MET A 179 16.03 77.80 77.95
CA MET A 179 17.15 77.89 76.98
C MET A 179 16.95 77.04 75.72
N GLN A 180 17.16 77.75 74.63
CA GLN A 180 17.47 77.45 73.23
C GLN A 180 18.55 76.37 72.93
N THR A 181 18.31 75.63 71.83
CA THR A 181 19.23 75.18 70.74
C THR A 181 20.58 74.47 71.01
N ILE A 182 20.80 73.35 70.29
CA ILE A 182 21.86 73.03 69.28
C ILE A 182 21.71 71.53 68.94
N GLN A 183 21.23 71.11 67.76
CA GLN A 183 21.92 70.83 66.47
C GLN A 183 23.02 69.74 66.47
N THR A 184 22.94 68.88 65.44
CA THR A 184 23.94 67.92 64.87
C THR A 184 23.96 66.49 65.49
N TYR A 185 24.07 65.34 64.80
CA TYR A 185 24.53 64.93 63.46
C TYR A 185 23.80 63.65 62.93
N GLN A 186 23.72 63.58 61.59
CA GLN A 186 23.74 62.44 60.63
C GLN A 186 23.68 60.94 61.07
N SER A 187 22.71 60.21 60.46
CA SER A 187 22.70 58.89 59.71
C SER A 187 23.57 57.66 60.15
N PRO A 188 23.36 56.39 59.66
CA PRO A 188 22.58 55.90 58.50
C PRO A 188 21.86 54.49 58.59
N SER A 189 21.12 54.13 57.53
CA SER A 189 20.92 52.75 56.97
C SER A 189 20.08 51.70 57.75
N ARG A 190 18.96 51.12 57.27
CA ARG A 190 18.72 50.05 56.24
C ARG A 190 17.19 49.76 56.23
N ARG A 191 16.36 49.74 55.17
CA ARG A 191 16.20 48.81 53.99
C ARG A 191 16.27 47.32 54.40
N PHE A 192 15.27 46.42 54.32
CA PHE A 192 14.20 46.04 53.36
C PHE A 192 13.34 44.91 54.05
N PRO A 193 12.40 44.18 53.40
CA PRO A 193 11.32 44.56 52.46
C PRO A 193 9.94 43.98 52.86
N HIS A 194 8.86 44.59 52.37
CA HIS A 194 7.61 43.88 52.05
C HIS A 194 7.45 43.79 50.53
N SER A 195 7.21 42.58 50.04
CA SER A 195 6.70 42.22 48.71
C SER A 195 5.38 41.47 48.96
N ALA A 196 4.34 41.44 48.15
CA ALA A 196 4.05 41.97 46.82
C ALA A 196 2.52 41.84 46.58
N GLY A 197 2.01 42.45 45.50
CA GLY A 197 0.69 42.18 44.90
C GLY A 197 -0.11 43.45 44.64
N SER A 198 0.14 44.21 43.57
CA SER A 198 -0.42 44.02 42.21
C SER A 198 -1.95 44.14 42.15
N VAL A 199 -2.48 45.14 41.43
CA VAL A 199 -3.31 44.98 40.20
C VAL A 199 -3.48 46.35 39.52
N LEU A 200 -3.39 46.31 38.20
CA LEU A 200 -3.53 47.34 37.17
C LEU A 200 -4.92 48.00 37.11
N SER A 201 -5.02 49.22 36.58
CA SER A 201 -5.91 49.52 35.44
C SER A 201 -5.73 50.92 34.86
N ASN A 202 -5.75 50.94 33.52
CA ASN A 202 -5.74 52.08 32.61
C ASN A 202 -6.99 52.96 32.73
N SER A 203 -6.85 54.24 32.35
CA SER A 203 -7.71 54.96 31.36
C SER A 203 -7.41 56.47 31.43
N SER A 204 -6.91 57.07 30.34
CA SER A 204 -7.68 57.88 29.37
C SER A 204 -7.70 59.38 29.74
N THR A 205 -6.98 60.23 29.00
CA THR A 205 -7.46 61.16 27.96
C THR A 205 -8.15 62.45 28.44
N SER A 206 -7.76 63.55 27.78
CA SER A 206 -8.37 64.90 27.77
C SER A 206 -8.14 65.75 29.05
N ALA A 207 -7.95 67.07 29.01
CA ALA A 207 -8.26 68.05 27.98
C ALA A 207 -7.31 69.25 28.05
N ALA A 208 -7.03 69.81 26.87
CA ALA A 208 -6.52 71.15 26.70
C ALA A 208 -7.59 72.18 27.09
N ALA A 209 -7.20 73.24 27.81
CA ALA A 209 -7.97 74.48 27.91
C ALA A 209 -7.02 75.68 27.94
N ALA A 210 -7.12 76.48 26.87
CA ALA A 210 -6.45 77.75 26.67
C ALA A 210 -7.33 78.94 27.17
N LYS A 211 -6.67 80.06 27.53
CA LYS A 211 -7.12 81.48 27.67
C LYS A 211 -6.63 82.06 29.01
N ALA A 212 -6.06 83.27 29.15
CA ALA A 212 -5.76 84.43 28.31
C ALA A 212 -4.72 85.34 29.05
N PRO A 213 -4.03 86.29 28.39
CA PRO A 213 -3.07 87.21 29.03
C PRO A 213 -3.74 88.50 29.61
N PRO A 214 -2.99 89.34 30.37
CA PRO A 214 -3.48 89.99 31.59
C PRO A 214 -4.12 91.37 31.38
N SER A 215 -5.07 91.72 32.25
CA SER A 215 -5.64 93.06 32.36
C SER A 215 -4.81 93.98 33.24
N PHE A 216 -4.25 94.98 32.58
CA PHE A 216 -3.66 96.23 33.07
C PHE A 216 -4.59 96.98 34.04
N ILE A 217 -4.16 97.14 35.30
CA ILE A 217 -4.70 98.15 36.23
C ILE A 217 -3.53 99.01 36.68
N THR A 218 -3.60 100.28 36.30
CA THR A 218 -2.71 101.36 36.73
C THR A 218 -3.21 101.87 38.07
N GLU A 219 -2.45 101.67 39.14
CA GLU A 219 -2.74 102.31 40.42
C GLU A 219 -1.46 102.81 41.10
N GLN A 220 -1.61 103.90 41.83
CA GLN A 220 -0.62 104.92 42.08
C GLN A 220 0.57 104.47 42.94
N ARG A 221 1.77 104.87 42.50
CA ARG A 221 3.07 104.53 43.08
C ARG A 221 3.39 105.45 44.26
N GLY A 222 3.13 104.98 45.48
CA GLY A 222 3.64 105.58 46.72
C GLY A 222 5.01 105.00 47.12
N PRO A 223 5.85 105.72 47.89
CA PRO A 223 7.24 105.32 48.18
C PRO A 223 7.39 104.13 49.16
N ASN A 224 6.29 103.51 49.59
CA ASN A 224 6.30 102.34 50.48
C ASN A 224 6.09 100.99 49.76
N ASN A 225 6.03 100.95 48.42
CA ASN A 225 5.79 99.72 47.65
C ASN A 225 7.05 98.94 47.24
N VAL A 226 8.24 99.55 47.32
CA VAL A 226 9.49 98.88 46.91
C VAL A 226 9.78 97.67 47.80
N GLU A 227 9.42 97.73 49.07
CA GLU A 227 9.62 96.64 50.02
C GLU A 227 8.67 95.47 49.78
N VAL A 228 7.42 95.73 49.38
CA VAL A 228 6.45 94.68 49.04
C VAL A 228 6.83 94.01 47.71
N ASP A 229 7.30 94.78 46.73
CA ASP A 229 7.79 94.25 45.45
C ASP A 229 9.06 93.40 45.65
N LEU A 230 10.01 93.85 46.48
CA LEU A 230 11.19 93.07 46.87
C LEU A 230 10.80 91.79 47.63
N GLN A 231 9.85 91.85 48.55
CA GLN A 231 9.36 90.66 49.25
C GLN A 231 8.68 89.68 48.29
N HIS A 232 7.90 90.16 47.32
CA HIS A 232 7.30 89.32 46.30
C HIS A 232 8.36 88.69 45.39
N GLU A 233 9.40 89.43 45.01
CA GLU A 233 10.49 88.93 44.17
C GLU A 233 11.38 87.91 44.92
N VAL A 234 11.69 88.17 46.19
CA VAL A 234 12.38 87.22 47.08
C VAL A 234 11.56 85.94 47.28
N ASN A 235 10.25 86.05 47.51
CA ASN A 235 9.37 84.89 47.62
C ASN A 235 9.31 84.11 46.31
N LYS A 236 9.23 84.79 45.17
CA LYS A 236 9.26 84.15 43.84
C LYS A 236 10.59 83.44 43.59
N ALA A 237 11.71 84.06 43.94
CA ALA A 237 13.03 83.44 43.87
C ALA A 237 13.14 82.22 44.78
N TYR A 238 12.62 82.30 46.01
CA TYR A 238 12.55 81.18 46.95
C TYR A 238 11.73 80.01 46.37
N TRP A 239 10.57 80.27 45.76
CA TRP A 239 9.76 79.24 45.10
C TRP A 239 10.47 78.59 43.92
N VAL A 240 11.20 79.36 43.11
CA VAL A 240 12.01 78.82 42.00
C VAL A 240 13.13 77.94 42.55
N VAL A 241 13.86 78.39 43.57
CA VAL A 241 14.92 77.60 44.22
C VAL A 241 14.35 76.33 44.85
N ALA A 242 13.24 76.42 45.58
CA ALA A 242 12.56 75.27 46.17
C ALA A 242 12.07 74.27 45.10
N LYS A 243 11.52 74.76 43.98
CA LYS A 243 11.10 73.93 42.85
C LYS A 243 12.29 73.23 42.19
N THR A 244 13.37 73.95 41.90
CA THR A 244 14.58 73.34 41.31
C THR A 244 15.20 72.31 42.26
N ARG A 245 15.18 72.55 43.57
CA ARG A 245 15.62 71.58 44.58
C ARG A 245 14.73 70.34 44.59
N MET A 246 13.41 70.51 44.52
CA MET A 246 12.46 69.40 44.45
C MET A 246 12.58 68.59 43.15
N ASP A 247 12.81 69.26 42.02
CA ASP A 247 13.04 68.60 40.74
C ASP A 247 14.37 67.84 40.75
N LEU A 248 15.42 68.41 41.37
CA LEU A 248 16.70 67.74 41.54
C LEU A 248 16.59 66.51 42.46
N THR A 249 15.86 66.60 43.57
CA THR A 249 15.62 65.44 44.44
C THR A 249 14.84 64.35 43.72
N LYS A 250 13.82 64.69 42.92
CA LYS A 250 13.10 63.71 42.09
C LYS A 250 14.01 63.06 41.05
N GLN A 251 14.93 63.80 40.44
CA GLN A 251 15.91 63.23 39.52
C GLN A 251 16.90 62.30 40.24
N ILE A 252 17.30 62.64 41.47
CA ILE A 252 18.15 61.79 42.30
C ILE A 252 17.41 60.51 42.70
N GLU A 253 16.17 60.60 43.18
CA GLU A 253 15.33 59.44 43.51
C GLU A 253 15.15 58.54 42.30
N ARG A 254 14.81 59.11 41.13
CA ARG A 254 14.69 58.36 39.88
C ARG A 254 16.00 57.69 39.45
N LYS A 255 17.12 58.37 39.66
CA LYS A 255 18.45 57.82 39.41
C LYS A 255 18.70 56.63 40.35
N GLU A 256 18.44 56.78 41.65
CA GLU A 256 18.59 55.71 42.64
C GLU A 256 17.67 54.51 42.36
N GLU A 257 16.42 54.73 41.97
CA GLU A 257 15.50 53.68 41.55
C GLU A 257 16.05 52.86 40.38
N LEU A 258 16.60 53.54 39.37
CA LEU A 258 17.24 52.87 38.23
C LEU A 258 18.49 52.09 38.65
N TYR A 259 19.31 52.61 39.56
CA TYR A 259 20.45 51.85 40.09
C TYR A 259 20.01 50.63 40.89
N ASN A 260 18.98 50.74 41.74
CA ASN A 260 18.45 49.59 42.50
C ASN A 260 17.87 48.52 41.56
N ALA A 261 17.16 48.93 40.50
CA ALA A 261 16.66 48.01 39.48
C ALA A 261 17.81 47.32 38.72
N PHE A 262 18.88 48.06 38.41
CA PHE A 262 20.07 47.52 37.77
C PHE A 262 20.82 46.53 38.65
N GLU A 263 21.00 46.85 39.93
CA GLU A 263 21.62 45.96 40.92
C GLU A 263 20.82 44.66 41.07
N LYS A 264 19.49 44.75 41.07
CA LYS A 264 18.61 43.58 41.07
C LYS A 264 18.82 42.69 39.84
N ILE A 265 18.86 43.28 38.64
CA ILE A 265 19.12 42.54 37.39
C ILE A 265 20.51 41.89 37.42
N CYS A 266 21.55 42.59 37.91
CA CYS A 266 22.90 42.04 38.02
C CYS A 266 22.96 40.87 39.03
N SER A 267 22.24 40.99 40.15
CA SER A 267 22.15 39.93 41.16
C SER A 267 21.45 38.67 40.64
N GLU A 268 20.42 38.84 39.80
CA GLU A 268 19.65 37.73 39.21
C GLU A 268 20.35 37.10 38.00
N THR A 269 21.15 37.86 37.25
CA THR A 269 21.89 37.37 36.07
C THR A 269 23.29 36.84 36.39
N GLY A 270 23.77 37.00 37.62
CA GLY A 270 25.05 36.45 38.08
C GLY A 270 26.29 37.14 37.53
N VAL A 271 26.14 38.30 36.89
CA VAL A 271 27.25 39.13 36.40
C VAL A 271 27.71 40.03 37.55
N HIS A 272 28.74 39.59 38.27
CA HIS A 272 29.31 40.32 39.40
C HIS A 272 30.04 41.57 38.89
N VAL A 273 29.47 42.75 39.15
CA VAL A 273 30.12 44.04 38.90
C VAL A 273 30.79 44.45 40.20
N ASP A 274 32.07 44.12 40.37
CA ASP A 274 32.84 44.57 41.51
C ASP A 274 32.94 46.11 41.50
N HIS A 275 32.29 46.75 42.47
CA HIS A 275 32.38 48.21 42.69
C HIS A 275 33.61 48.59 43.55
N SER A 276 34.47 47.62 43.89
CA SER A 276 35.64 47.85 44.73
C SER A 276 36.94 47.63 43.95
N ALA A 277 37.43 48.72 43.35
CA ALA A 277 38.83 49.05 43.11
C ALA A 277 38.91 49.95 41.88
N ASP A 278 39.70 51.01 42.01
CA ASP A 278 40.13 51.90 40.94
C ASP A 278 40.35 51.15 39.62
N ILE A 279 39.55 51.46 38.59
CA ILE A 279 39.77 50.92 37.24
C ILE A 279 40.50 52.00 36.42
N PRO A 280 41.71 51.72 35.90
CA PRO A 280 42.43 52.58 34.95
C PRO A 280 41.76 52.71 33.57
N ASN A 281 40.57 52.14 33.37
CA ASN A 281 39.82 52.09 32.12
C ASN A 281 38.33 52.27 32.44
N GLY A 282 37.89 53.52 32.54
CA GLY A 282 36.55 53.91 32.99
C GLY A 282 35.40 53.50 32.07
N LYS A 283 35.06 52.21 32.03
CA LYS A 283 33.85 51.70 31.38
C LYS A 283 32.79 51.38 32.42
N HIS A 284 31.70 52.16 32.38
CA HIS A 284 30.57 52.06 33.29
C HIS A 284 29.97 50.64 33.23
N PRO A 285 29.41 50.09 34.32
CA PRO A 285 28.76 48.77 34.35
C PRO A 285 27.74 48.52 33.23
N LEU A 286 27.08 49.60 32.77
CA LEU A 286 26.16 49.60 31.63
C LEU A 286 26.83 49.21 30.31
N GLU A 287 28.08 49.63 30.09
CA GLU A 287 28.84 49.31 28.87
C GLU A 287 29.27 47.84 28.78
N GLN A 288 29.26 47.11 29.91
CA GLN A 288 29.59 45.68 29.94
C GLN A 288 28.35 44.79 29.77
N LEU A 289 27.17 45.27 30.19
CA LEU A 289 25.91 44.53 30.03
C LEU A 289 25.37 44.59 28.60
N VAL A 290 25.55 45.72 27.89
CA VAL A 290 25.07 45.88 26.50
C VAL A 290 25.66 44.83 25.54
N PRO A 291 26.99 44.53 25.55
CA PRO A 291 27.55 43.45 24.75
C PRO A 291 26.99 42.06 25.10
N LEU A 292 26.68 41.82 26.37
CA LEU A 292 26.13 40.53 26.83
C LEU A 292 24.68 40.37 26.39
N LEU A 293 23.88 41.43 26.50
CA LEU A 293 22.50 41.46 25.97
C LEU A 293 22.49 41.29 24.46
N LEU A 294 23.35 42.01 23.74
CA LEU A 294 23.47 41.88 22.29
C LEU A 294 23.85 40.45 21.89
N LYS A 295 24.80 39.84 22.60
CA LYS A 295 25.17 38.43 22.37
C LYS A 295 24.00 37.48 22.64
N SER A 296 23.25 37.70 23.72
CA SER A 296 22.05 36.88 24.00
C SER A 296 20.94 37.10 22.98
N GLU A 297 20.82 38.31 22.42
CA GLU A 297 19.86 38.64 21.37
C GLU A 297 20.26 37.99 20.05
N GLU A 298 21.54 37.97 19.71
CA GLU A 298 22.09 37.23 18.56
C GLU A 298 21.87 35.72 18.69
N GLU A 299 22.12 35.15 19.88
CA GLU A 299 21.83 33.74 20.19
C GLU A 299 20.34 33.43 20.06
N ASN A 300 19.48 34.30 20.56
CA ASN A 300 18.03 34.18 20.40
C ASN A 300 17.62 34.25 18.93
N TYR A 301 18.15 35.19 18.16
CA TYR A 301 17.87 35.31 16.73
C TYR A 301 18.28 34.05 15.96
N LEU A 302 19.44 33.49 16.30
CA LEU A 302 19.90 32.23 15.72
C LEU A 302 18.94 31.09 16.06
N ILE A 303 18.51 30.98 17.32
CA ILE A 303 17.54 29.96 17.75
C ILE A 303 16.23 30.15 16.98
N PHE A 304 15.69 31.36 16.89
CA PHE A 304 14.47 31.64 16.13
C PHE A 304 14.59 31.25 14.67
N ARG A 305 15.74 31.54 14.06
CA ARG A 305 16.02 31.13 12.68
C ARG A 305 16.04 29.60 12.55
N THR A 306 16.76 28.90 13.43
CA THR A 306 16.82 27.43 13.39
C THR A 306 15.45 26.79 13.65
N ILE A 307 14.64 27.35 14.55
CA ILE A 307 13.26 26.90 14.79
C ILE A 307 12.41 27.09 13.53
N ASN A 308 12.53 28.23 12.85
CA ASN A 308 11.80 28.46 11.60
C ASN A 308 12.25 27.52 10.48
N GLU A 309 13.55 27.26 10.34
CA GLU A 309 14.09 26.30 9.38
C GLU A 309 13.58 24.88 9.68
N LEU A 310 13.60 24.46 10.95
CA LEU A 310 13.08 23.15 11.37
C LEU A 310 11.56 23.04 11.19
N ASN A 311 10.80 24.12 11.43
CA ASN A 311 9.36 24.13 11.19
C ASN A 311 9.05 24.01 9.69
N GLN A 312 9.81 24.68 8.83
CA GLN A 312 9.66 24.52 7.37
C GLN A 312 10.01 23.10 6.92
N GLU A 313 11.05 22.50 7.48
CA GLU A 313 11.40 21.10 7.20
C GLU A 313 10.31 20.15 7.71
N LEU A 314 9.73 20.41 8.88
CA LEU A 314 8.64 19.63 9.44
C LEU A 314 7.39 19.70 8.57
N GLU A 315 6.98 20.89 8.12
CA GLU A 315 5.87 21.06 7.17
C GLU A 315 6.12 20.33 5.85
N ALA A 316 7.35 20.37 5.33
CA ALA A 316 7.71 19.65 4.11
C ALA A 316 7.64 18.12 4.29
N LEU A 317 8.12 17.60 5.41
CA LEU A 317 8.07 16.17 5.74
C LEU A 317 6.63 15.70 6.00
N GLU A 318 5.77 16.53 6.60
CA GLU A 318 4.35 16.23 6.77
C GLU A 318 3.62 16.14 5.43
N LEU A 319 3.92 17.03 4.49
CA LEU A 319 3.38 16.95 3.12
C LEU A 319 3.85 15.68 2.41
N GLU A 320 5.15 15.35 2.49
CA GLU A 320 5.70 14.12 1.89
C GLU A 320 5.04 12.87 2.51
N LYS A 321 4.84 12.85 3.82
CA LYS A 321 4.15 11.77 4.52
C LYS A 321 2.73 11.58 3.99
N VAL A 322 1.96 12.66 3.87
CA VAL A 322 0.58 12.60 3.34
C VAL A 322 0.59 12.09 1.89
N GLN A 323 1.55 12.53 1.07
CA GLN A 323 1.69 12.06 -0.30
C GLN A 323 2.00 10.55 -0.35
N LEU A 324 2.94 10.07 0.47
CA LEU A 324 3.28 8.64 0.54
C LEU A 324 2.11 7.79 1.05
N GLU A 325 1.34 8.27 2.02
CA GLU A 325 0.13 7.58 2.50
C GLU A 325 -0.93 7.46 1.40
N ASN A 326 -1.10 8.48 0.57
CA ASN A 326 -2.02 8.46 -0.57
C ASN A 326 -1.54 7.49 -1.66
N ASP A 327 -0.24 7.51 -1.99
CA ASP A 327 0.36 6.58 -2.95
C ASP A 327 0.24 5.11 -2.49
N LEU A 328 0.39 4.88 -1.19
CA LEU A 328 0.24 3.55 -0.60
C LEU A 328 -1.20 3.07 -0.73
N LYS A 329 -2.19 3.89 -0.36
CA LYS A 329 -3.62 3.56 -0.53
C LYS A 329 -3.98 3.31 -1.99
N ALA A 330 -3.45 4.11 -2.92
CA ALA A 330 -3.69 3.91 -4.35
C ALA A 330 -3.12 2.58 -4.84
N ARG A 331 -1.91 2.21 -4.39
CA ARG A 331 -1.31 0.90 -4.73
C ARG A 331 -2.04 -0.27 -4.09
N GLU A 332 -2.54 -0.13 -2.87
CA GLU A 332 -3.36 -1.15 -2.23
C GLU A 332 -4.65 -1.39 -3.01
N ALA A 333 -5.35 -0.32 -3.40
CA ALA A 333 -6.56 -0.42 -4.23
C ALA A 333 -6.28 -1.13 -5.57
N ALA A 334 -5.22 -0.72 -6.28
CA ALA A 334 -4.81 -1.35 -7.53
C ALA A 334 -4.40 -2.83 -7.34
N ASN A 335 -3.83 -3.18 -6.19
CA ASN A 335 -3.46 -4.56 -5.88
C ASN A 335 -4.70 -5.44 -5.62
N VAL A 336 -5.70 -4.91 -4.91
CA VAL A 336 -6.98 -5.61 -4.71
C VAL A 336 -7.67 -5.85 -6.05
N GLU A 337 -7.74 -4.83 -6.91
CA GLU A 337 -8.32 -4.97 -8.26
C GLU A 337 -7.58 -6.03 -9.09
N ARG A 338 -6.24 -6.05 -9.05
CA ARG A 338 -5.44 -7.08 -9.72
C ARG A 338 -5.75 -8.48 -9.19
N LEU A 339 -5.87 -8.65 -7.88
CA LEU A 339 -6.20 -9.95 -7.28
C LEU A 339 -7.59 -10.44 -7.70
N VAL A 340 -8.58 -9.55 -7.73
CA VAL A 340 -9.94 -9.89 -8.21
C VAL A 340 -9.91 -10.29 -9.69
N ALA A 341 -9.14 -9.57 -10.53
CA ALA A 341 -8.97 -9.92 -11.94
C ALA A 341 -8.25 -11.27 -12.11
N GLU A 342 -7.20 -11.54 -11.33
CA GLU A 342 -6.49 -12.82 -11.33
C GLU A 342 -7.41 -13.98 -10.91
N GLU A 343 -8.25 -13.79 -9.90
CA GLU A 343 -9.22 -14.80 -9.44
C GLU A 343 -10.29 -15.08 -10.51
N LYS A 344 -10.79 -14.04 -11.17
CA LYS A 344 -11.73 -14.19 -12.29
C LYS A 344 -11.12 -14.98 -13.46
N ILE A 345 -9.87 -14.67 -13.83
CA ILE A 345 -9.16 -15.41 -14.89
C ILE A 345 -8.93 -16.86 -14.48
N LYS A 346 -8.55 -17.11 -13.21
CA LYS A 346 -8.39 -18.48 -12.70
C LYS A 346 -9.70 -19.27 -12.76
N ALA A 347 -10.82 -18.65 -12.39
CA ALA A 347 -12.14 -19.28 -12.47
C ALA A 347 -12.51 -19.62 -13.93
N GLU A 348 -12.31 -18.68 -14.87
CA GLU A 348 -12.58 -18.90 -16.29
C GLU A 348 -11.71 -20.02 -16.89
N LEU A 349 -10.41 -20.03 -16.58
CA LEU A 349 -9.51 -21.10 -17.00
C LEU A 349 -9.88 -22.44 -16.36
N GLY A 350 -10.33 -22.44 -15.10
CA GLY A 350 -10.85 -23.62 -14.41
C GLY A 350 -12.05 -24.21 -15.13
N SER A 351 -13.06 -23.39 -15.46
CA SER A 351 -14.25 -23.85 -16.20
C SER A 351 -13.93 -24.34 -17.60
N ARG A 352 -13.00 -23.68 -18.33
CA ARG A 352 -12.55 -24.16 -19.65
C ARG A 352 -11.83 -25.50 -19.56
N LEU A 353 -10.99 -25.68 -18.54
CA LEU A 353 -10.30 -26.93 -18.30
C LEU A 353 -11.29 -28.04 -17.96
N GLU A 354 -12.23 -27.77 -17.06
CA GLU A 354 -13.28 -28.73 -16.68
C GLU A 354 -14.10 -29.17 -17.90
N HIS A 355 -14.53 -28.22 -18.74
CA HIS A 355 -15.22 -28.52 -19.99
C HIS A 355 -14.37 -29.40 -20.93
N SER A 356 -13.09 -29.04 -21.13
CA SER A 356 -12.18 -29.85 -21.95
C SER A 356 -12.02 -31.27 -21.41
N THR A 357 -11.82 -31.42 -20.10
CA THR A 357 -11.68 -32.74 -19.46
C THR A 357 -12.95 -33.57 -19.54
N ALA A 358 -14.12 -32.93 -19.46
CA ALA A 358 -15.41 -33.60 -19.64
C ALA A 358 -15.55 -34.12 -21.07
N THR A 359 -15.23 -33.30 -22.07
CA THR A 359 -15.27 -33.73 -23.48
C THR A 359 -14.27 -34.85 -23.76
N GLU A 360 -13.05 -34.76 -23.26
CA GLU A 360 -12.03 -35.81 -23.38
C GLU A 360 -12.50 -37.12 -22.77
N LYS A 361 -13.08 -37.07 -21.56
CA LYS A 361 -13.65 -38.25 -20.91
C LYS A 361 -14.78 -38.87 -21.73
N THR A 362 -15.68 -38.07 -22.30
CA THR A 362 -16.74 -38.61 -23.17
C THR A 362 -16.16 -39.28 -24.42
N HIS A 363 -15.11 -38.73 -25.01
CA HIS A 363 -14.43 -39.33 -26.15
C HIS A 363 -13.67 -40.60 -25.78
N GLU A 364 -13.04 -40.67 -24.60
CA GLU A 364 -12.42 -41.90 -24.09
C GLU A 364 -13.46 -42.99 -23.84
N ASP A 365 -14.59 -42.65 -23.24
CA ASP A 365 -15.65 -43.62 -22.95
C ASP A 365 -16.26 -44.16 -24.26
N LEU A 366 -16.51 -43.27 -25.25
CA LEU A 366 -16.92 -43.66 -26.60
C LEU A 366 -15.87 -44.54 -27.31
N HIS A 367 -14.59 -44.23 -27.15
CA HIS A 367 -13.52 -45.05 -27.72
C HIS A 367 -13.51 -46.44 -27.10
N LYS A 368 -13.63 -46.55 -25.78
CA LYS A 368 -13.69 -47.84 -25.06
C LYS A 368 -14.90 -48.66 -25.49
N THR A 369 -16.08 -48.05 -25.62
CA THR A 369 -17.28 -48.77 -26.10
C THR A 369 -17.06 -49.30 -27.51
N ASN A 370 -16.58 -48.45 -28.43
CA ASN A 370 -16.30 -48.84 -29.81
C ASN A 370 -15.24 -49.95 -29.88
N GLU A 371 -14.20 -49.89 -29.07
CA GLU A 371 -13.17 -50.92 -28.98
C GLU A 371 -13.75 -52.26 -28.53
N THR A 372 -14.62 -52.26 -27.51
CA THR A 372 -15.29 -53.50 -27.06
C THR A 372 -16.26 -54.05 -28.10
N ASP A 373 -16.96 -53.19 -28.85
CA ASP A 373 -17.88 -53.62 -29.91
C ASP A 373 -17.12 -54.18 -31.11
N LEU A 374 -15.97 -53.59 -31.48
CA LEU A 374 -15.07 -54.13 -32.49
C LEU A 374 -14.50 -55.49 -32.09
N MET A 375 -14.09 -55.67 -30.83
CA MET A 375 -13.67 -56.99 -30.31
C MET A 375 -14.79 -58.02 -30.35
N ARG A 376 -16.02 -57.65 -29.95
CA ARG A 376 -17.17 -58.57 -30.05
C ARG A 376 -17.49 -58.94 -31.49
N ALA A 377 -17.43 -57.99 -32.42
CA ALA A 377 -17.62 -58.24 -33.84
C ALA A 377 -16.51 -59.14 -34.40
N SER A 378 -15.25 -58.92 -34.02
CA SER A 378 -14.14 -59.76 -34.46
C SER A 378 -14.26 -61.19 -33.98
N ASP A 379 -14.67 -61.38 -32.73
CA ASP A 379 -14.90 -62.71 -32.16
C ASP A 379 -16.07 -63.42 -32.84
N ALA A 380 -17.16 -62.70 -33.15
CA ALA A 380 -18.31 -63.24 -33.85
C ALA A 380 -17.97 -63.67 -35.29
N ILE A 381 -17.20 -62.86 -36.03
CA ILE A 381 -16.73 -63.20 -37.38
C ILE A 381 -15.83 -64.42 -37.35
N THR A 382 -14.89 -64.47 -36.40
CA THR A 382 -13.97 -65.60 -36.23
C THR A 382 -14.73 -66.87 -35.85
N ALA A 383 -15.72 -66.78 -34.96
CA ALA A 383 -16.58 -67.90 -34.60
C ALA A 383 -17.44 -68.40 -35.77
N LEU A 384 -17.96 -67.50 -36.62
CA LEU A 384 -18.68 -67.88 -37.85
C LEU A 384 -17.75 -68.56 -38.84
N PHE A 385 -16.54 -68.02 -39.03
CA PHE A 385 -15.52 -68.58 -39.91
C PHE A 385 -15.19 -70.04 -39.55
N HIS A 386 -14.95 -70.32 -38.27
CA HIS A 386 -14.70 -71.69 -37.81
C HIS A 386 -15.94 -72.59 -37.90
N LYS A 387 -17.15 -72.08 -37.57
CA LYS A 387 -18.40 -72.88 -37.65
C LYS A 387 -18.75 -73.32 -39.07
N LEU A 388 -18.40 -72.50 -40.06
CA LEU A 388 -18.67 -72.79 -41.48
C LEU A 388 -17.59 -73.65 -42.13
N GLY A 389 -16.53 -74.05 -41.40
CA GLY A 389 -15.45 -74.86 -41.94
C GLY A 389 -14.58 -74.13 -42.97
N CYS A 390 -14.59 -72.78 -42.97
CA CYS A 390 -13.84 -71.98 -43.93
C CYS A 390 -12.31 -72.10 -43.78
N GLU A 391 -11.85 -72.77 -42.72
CA GLU A 391 -10.43 -73.06 -42.44
C GLU A 391 -9.84 -74.10 -43.40
N GLU A 392 -10.67 -74.99 -43.96
CA GLU A 392 -10.23 -76.05 -44.88
C GLU A 392 -10.01 -75.53 -46.33
N LEU A 393 -10.37 -74.28 -46.60
CA LEU A 393 -10.11 -73.63 -47.89
C LEU A 393 -8.61 -73.26 -48.00
N PRO A 394 -7.98 -73.42 -49.17
CA PRO A 394 -6.53 -73.19 -49.34
C PRO A 394 -6.07 -71.76 -49.06
N ASN A 395 -6.98 -70.79 -49.03
CA ASN A 395 -6.70 -69.41 -48.62
C ASN A 395 -7.08 -69.14 -47.15
N GLY A 396 -7.90 -69.99 -46.52
CA GLY A 396 -8.43 -69.80 -45.16
C GLY A 396 -7.36 -69.95 -44.07
N GLU A 397 -6.52 -70.97 -44.15
CA GLU A 397 -5.45 -71.24 -43.16
C GLU A 397 -4.43 -70.08 -43.06
N ALA A 398 -4.08 -69.49 -44.21
CA ALA A 398 -3.20 -68.32 -44.26
C ALA A 398 -3.84 -67.09 -43.61
N LEU A 399 -5.14 -66.88 -43.82
CA LEU A 399 -5.88 -65.77 -43.22
C LEU A 399 -6.03 -65.92 -41.70
N VAL A 400 -6.33 -67.12 -41.20
CA VAL A 400 -6.41 -67.44 -39.76
C VAL A 400 -5.07 -67.18 -39.05
N SER A 401 -3.95 -67.54 -39.68
CA SER A 401 -2.61 -67.34 -39.09
C SER A 401 -2.24 -65.87 -38.83
N THR A 402 -2.81 -64.94 -39.61
CA THR A 402 -2.60 -63.50 -39.47
C THR A 402 -3.54 -62.83 -38.46
N GLY A 403 -4.58 -63.54 -37.99
CA GLY A 403 -5.65 -62.98 -37.16
C GLY A 403 -6.55 -61.98 -37.91
N LEU A 404 -7.73 -61.67 -37.35
CA LEU A 404 -8.63 -60.68 -37.93
C LEU A 404 -8.08 -59.26 -37.72
N THR A 405 -7.87 -58.52 -38.80
CA THR A 405 -7.39 -57.13 -38.83
C THR A 405 -8.27 -56.32 -39.77
N GLU A 406 -8.38 -55.00 -39.58
CA GLU A 406 -9.23 -54.12 -40.40
C GLU A 406 -8.98 -54.30 -41.92
N ARG A 407 -7.73 -54.60 -42.30
CA ARG A 407 -7.34 -54.82 -43.70
C ARG A 407 -7.81 -56.15 -44.29
N ASN A 408 -8.05 -57.16 -43.46
CA ASN A 408 -8.43 -58.50 -43.89
C ASN A 408 -9.87 -58.90 -43.54
N VAL A 409 -10.59 -58.11 -42.73
CA VAL A 409 -12.02 -58.35 -42.39
C VAL A 409 -12.86 -58.57 -43.65
N GLN A 410 -12.64 -57.78 -44.71
CA GLN A 410 -13.36 -57.93 -45.97
C GLN A 410 -13.07 -59.26 -46.68
N GLN A 411 -11.86 -59.81 -46.52
CA GLN A 411 -11.49 -61.11 -47.08
C GLN A 411 -12.10 -62.27 -46.28
N PHE A 412 -12.15 -62.16 -44.95
CA PHE A 412 -12.86 -63.12 -44.09
C PHE A 412 -14.36 -63.17 -44.44
N LEU A 413 -15.01 -62.01 -44.58
CA LEU A 413 -16.42 -61.94 -44.95
C LEU A 413 -16.68 -62.50 -46.35
N GLY A 414 -15.82 -62.21 -47.34
CA GLY A 414 -15.97 -62.77 -48.68
C GLY A 414 -15.88 -64.30 -48.73
N LEU A 415 -14.97 -64.91 -47.95
CA LEU A 415 -14.87 -66.37 -47.85
C LEU A 415 -16.06 -66.99 -47.12
N ILE A 416 -16.55 -66.33 -46.06
CA ILE A 416 -17.77 -66.73 -45.35
C ILE A 416 -18.97 -66.70 -46.30
N GLU A 417 -19.11 -65.62 -47.10
CA GLU A 417 -20.18 -65.48 -48.10
C GLU A 417 -20.12 -66.59 -49.15
N ASP A 418 -18.96 -66.84 -49.74
CA ASP A 418 -18.77 -67.91 -50.74
C ASP A 418 -19.15 -69.29 -50.17
N GLN A 419 -18.74 -69.59 -48.94
CA GLN A 419 -19.05 -70.87 -48.28
C GLN A 419 -20.53 -71.01 -47.93
N ILE A 420 -21.18 -69.92 -47.50
CA ILE A 420 -22.63 -69.91 -47.25
C ILE A 420 -23.39 -70.15 -48.57
N VAL A 421 -22.97 -69.50 -49.66
CA VAL A 421 -23.58 -69.70 -50.98
C VAL A 421 -23.42 -71.15 -51.44
N GLU A 422 -22.25 -71.75 -51.24
CA GLU A 422 -22.02 -73.17 -51.56
C GLU A 422 -22.91 -74.10 -50.72
N LEU A 423 -22.96 -73.89 -49.39
CA LEU A 423 -23.84 -74.67 -48.50
C LEU A 423 -25.32 -74.53 -48.88
N LEU A 424 -25.76 -73.35 -49.29
CA LEU A 424 -27.14 -73.09 -49.72
C LEU A 424 -27.44 -73.75 -51.08
N GLN A 425 -26.47 -73.80 -51.99
CA GLN A 425 -26.56 -74.59 -53.23
C GLN A 425 -26.65 -76.09 -52.92
N ILE A 426 -25.84 -76.60 -51.99
CA ILE A 426 -25.90 -78.01 -51.57
C ILE A 426 -27.27 -78.32 -50.94
N ASP A 427 -27.77 -77.50 -50.03
CA ASP A 427 -29.09 -77.71 -49.39
C ASP A 427 -30.24 -77.63 -50.41
N THR A 428 -30.21 -76.67 -51.33
CA THR A 428 -31.20 -76.60 -52.42
C THR A 428 -31.13 -77.82 -53.33
N HIS A 429 -29.93 -78.30 -53.69
CA HIS A 429 -29.77 -79.54 -54.45
C HIS A 429 -30.20 -80.79 -53.67
N MET A 430 -29.94 -80.87 -52.37
CA MET A 430 -30.38 -81.95 -51.47
C MET A 430 -31.91 -81.94 -51.28
N ASN A 431 -32.53 -80.76 -51.25
CA ASN A 431 -33.98 -80.61 -51.16
C ASN A 431 -34.67 -80.85 -52.51
N SER A 432 -34.06 -80.47 -53.63
CA SER A 432 -34.51 -80.83 -54.97
C SER A 432 -34.39 -82.33 -55.26
N THR A 433 -33.39 -83.03 -54.71
CA THR A 433 -33.29 -84.50 -54.82
C THR A 433 -34.20 -85.25 -53.84
N ARG A 434 -34.59 -84.65 -52.71
CA ARG A 434 -35.60 -85.19 -51.79
C ARG A 434 -37.04 -85.03 -52.29
N THR A 435 -37.27 -84.20 -53.30
CA THR A 435 -38.58 -83.95 -53.91
C THR A 435 -38.65 -84.47 -55.36
N ALA A 436 -37.99 -85.60 -55.63
CA ALA A 436 -38.43 -86.49 -56.70
C ALA A 436 -39.72 -87.20 -56.24
N ASP A 437 -40.83 -86.46 -56.26
CA ASP A 437 -42.17 -86.99 -56.06
C ASP A 437 -42.53 -87.96 -57.18
N ASP A 438 -42.80 -89.20 -56.77
CA ASP A 438 -43.55 -90.21 -57.52
C ASP A 438 -44.92 -89.61 -57.94
N PRO A 439 -45.21 -89.46 -59.25
CA PRO A 439 -46.41 -88.78 -59.73
C PRO A 439 -47.72 -89.56 -59.51
N THR A 440 -47.71 -90.66 -58.75
CA THR A 440 -48.91 -91.47 -58.48
C THR A 440 -49.30 -91.61 -57.00
N ARG A 441 -48.65 -90.95 -56.06
CA ARG A 441 -49.00 -91.08 -54.63
C ARG A 441 -49.74 -89.85 -54.08
N PRO A 442 -51.00 -89.96 -53.62
CA PRO A 442 -51.67 -88.83 -53.00
C PRO A 442 -50.97 -88.46 -51.69
N ILE A 443 -50.77 -87.15 -51.49
CA ILE A 443 -50.12 -86.55 -50.32
C ILE A 443 -50.88 -86.95 -49.06
N THR A 444 -50.30 -87.85 -48.27
CA THR A 444 -50.80 -88.14 -46.93
C THR A 444 -50.15 -87.17 -45.92
N PRO A 445 -50.94 -86.61 -44.99
CA PRO A 445 -50.43 -85.65 -44.02
C PRO A 445 -49.47 -86.32 -43.04
N LYS A 446 -48.31 -85.70 -42.80
CA LYS A 446 -47.28 -86.19 -41.88
C LYS A 446 -47.76 -86.05 -40.42
N PHE A 447 -47.64 -87.15 -39.67
CA PHE A 447 -47.90 -87.21 -38.23
C PHE A 447 -46.58 -87.19 -37.45
N ASN A 448 -46.58 -86.64 -36.23
CA ASN A 448 -45.45 -86.79 -35.30
C ASN A 448 -45.40 -88.21 -34.72
N LYS A 449 -44.28 -88.59 -34.10
CA LYS A 449 -44.06 -89.95 -33.54
C LYS A 449 -45.10 -90.40 -32.51
N ASP A 450 -45.88 -89.47 -31.95
CA ASP A 450 -46.99 -89.73 -31.02
C ASP A 450 -48.39 -89.81 -31.68
N GLY A 451 -48.47 -89.92 -33.01
CA GLY A 451 -49.72 -90.14 -33.74
C GLY A 451 -50.66 -88.92 -33.84
N LYS A 452 -50.21 -87.73 -33.43
CA LYS A 452 -50.96 -86.47 -33.59
C LYS A 452 -50.57 -85.76 -34.89
N ARG A 453 -51.57 -85.22 -35.62
CA ARG A 453 -51.35 -84.43 -36.84
C ARG A 453 -50.56 -83.16 -36.50
N LEU A 454 -49.53 -82.87 -37.30
CA LEU A 454 -48.80 -81.62 -37.21
C LEU A 454 -49.73 -80.46 -37.62
N PRO A 455 -49.86 -79.39 -36.82
CA PRO A 455 -50.52 -78.17 -37.27
C PRO A 455 -49.75 -77.60 -38.46
N ALA A 456 -50.47 -77.12 -39.48
CA ALA A 456 -49.87 -76.55 -40.68
C ALA A 456 -48.91 -75.42 -40.28
N LEU A 457 -47.69 -75.44 -40.82
CA LEU A 457 -46.75 -74.33 -40.71
C LEU A 457 -47.41 -73.09 -41.33
N VAL A 458 -47.92 -72.21 -40.47
CA VAL A 458 -48.15 -70.81 -40.81
C VAL A 458 -46.75 -70.22 -40.98
N LEU A 459 -46.43 -69.75 -42.19
CA LEU A 459 -45.24 -68.94 -42.42
C LEU A 459 -45.22 -67.83 -41.34
N PRO A 460 -44.12 -67.64 -40.60
CA PRO A 460 -43.95 -66.41 -39.86
C PRO A 460 -44.05 -65.27 -40.86
N ASP A 461 -45.07 -64.44 -40.69
CA ASP A 461 -45.18 -63.17 -41.38
C ASP A 461 -43.84 -62.46 -41.21
N LEU A 462 -43.23 -62.04 -42.32
CA LEU A 462 -42.03 -61.21 -42.29
C LEU A 462 -42.45 -59.93 -41.60
N GLN A 463 -42.30 -59.88 -40.28
CA GLN A 463 -42.29 -58.65 -39.53
C GLN A 463 -41.13 -57.85 -40.09
N HIS A 464 -41.49 -56.94 -40.99
CA HIS A 464 -40.81 -55.70 -41.25
C HIS A 464 -40.40 -55.12 -39.88
N HIS A 465 -39.15 -55.37 -39.47
CA HIS A 465 -38.50 -54.53 -38.48
C HIS A 465 -38.09 -53.24 -39.19
N SER A 466 -39.10 -52.43 -39.53
CA SER A 466 -39.00 -50.97 -39.49
C SER A 466 -38.86 -50.56 -38.02
N ALA A 467 -37.66 -50.73 -37.47
CA ALA A 467 -37.30 -50.30 -36.11
C ALA A 467 -35.78 -50.07 -36.00
N MET A 468 -35.21 -49.31 -36.93
CA MET A 468 -33.98 -48.52 -36.74
C MET A 468 -34.09 -47.24 -37.60
N ASP A 469 -35.25 -46.58 -37.49
CA ASP A 469 -35.43 -45.20 -37.93
C ASP A 469 -36.30 -44.48 -36.88
N ALA A 470 -35.72 -44.34 -35.68
CA ALA A 470 -36.28 -43.62 -34.54
C ALA A 470 -35.16 -43.25 -33.55
N SER A 471 -34.11 -42.60 -34.06
CA SER A 471 -33.18 -41.78 -33.25
C SER A 471 -32.70 -40.54 -34.03
N LEU A 472 -33.39 -40.19 -35.11
CA LEU A 472 -33.10 -39.04 -35.98
C LEU A 472 -34.32 -38.11 -36.15
N SER A 473 -35.23 -38.12 -35.19
CA SER A 473 -36.34 -37.16 -35.06
C SER A 473 -36.35 -36.54 -33.66
N GLY A 474 -35.33 -35.72 -33.42
CA GLY A 474 -35.24 -34.78 -32.30
C GLY A 474 -34.54 -33.52 -32.81
N LEU A 475 -35.03 -33.00 -33.94
CA LEU A 475 -34.59 -31.74 -34.54
C LEU A 475 -35.83 -30.87 -34.80
N ASP A 476 -36.61 -30.65 -33.76
CA ASP A 476 -37.40 -29.42 -33.59
C ASP A 476 -36.66 -28.61 -32.53
N ASP A 477 -36.02 -27.53 -32.95
CA ASP A 477 -36.56 -26.19 -32.70
C ASP A 477 -36.22 -25.69 -31.29
N ALA A 478 -34.91 -25.45 -31.11
CA ALA A 478 -34.47 -24.29 -30.38
C ALA A 478 -33.75 -23.39 -31.38
N THR A 479 -34.54 -22.49 -31.97
CA THR A 479 -34.11 -21.15 -32.32
C THR A 479 -33.10 -20.61 -31.30
N ASP A 480 -31.82 -20.66 -31.67
CA ASP A 480 -30.78 -19.88 -31.01
C ASP A 480 -30.04 -19.10 -32.10
N ASP A 481 -30.35 -17.81 -32.14
CA ASP A 481 -29.72 -16.77 -32.95
C ASP A 481 -28.22 -16.67 -32.60
N GLY A 482 -27.40 -17.48 -33.26
CA GLY A 482 -25.93 -17.37 -33.26
C GLY A 482 -25.44 -16.92 -34.63
N PRO A 483 -24.60 -15.87 -34.74
CA PRO A 483 -24.38 -15.16 -35.99
C PRO A 483 -23.53 -15.95 -37.00
N ASP A 484 -23.95 -15.79 -38.25
CA ASP A 484 -23.29 -16.12 -39.51
C ASP A 484 -21.85 -15.56 -39.59
N ASP A 485 -20.86 -16.36 -39.20
CA ASP A 485 -19.43 -16.13 -39.48
C ASP A 485 -18.97 -17.00 -40.66
N GLY A 486 -19.68 -16.84 -41.79
CA GLY A 486 -19.40 -17.45 -43.07
C GLY A 486 -18.88 -16.47 -44.14
N GLN A 487 -18.29 -15.33 -43.76
CA GLN A 487 -17.52 -14.47 -44.67
C GLN A 487 -16.10 -14.26 -44.15
N THR A 488 -15.17 -15.04 -44.68
CA THR A 488 -13.74 -14.73 -44.62
C THR A 488 -13.46 -13.50 -45.48
N ALA A 489 -13.70 -12.32 -44.91
CA ALA A 489 -13.17 -11.08 -45.44
C ALA A 489 -11.63 -11.16 -45.43
N PRO A 490 -10.93 -10.68 -46.47
CA PRO A 490 -9.48 -10.64 -46.50
C PRO A 490 -8.97 -9.84 -45.30
N ILE A 491 -8.04 -10.43 -44.55
CA ILE A 491 -7.37 -9.77 -43.43
C ILE A 491 -6.67 -8.52 -43.96
N ASP A 492 -7.21 -7.34 -43.63
CA ASP A 492 -6.57 -6.05 -43.91
C ASP A 492 -5.45 -5.81 -42.87
N PRO A 493 -4.17 -5.86 -43.28
CA PRO A 493 -3.03 -5.69 -42.37
C PRO A 493 -2.96 -4.29 -41.74
N SER A 494 -3.78 -3.34 -42.20
CA SER A 494 -3.82 -1.95 -41.72
C SER A 494 -4.36 -1.83 -40.28
N LYS A 495 -5.27 -2.71 -39.86
CA LYS A 495 -5.86 -2.68 -38.50
C LYS A 495 -4.89 -3.17 -37.41
N TRP A 496 -3.97 -4.08 -37.75
CA TRP A 496 -2.96 -4.57 -36.81
C TRP A 496 -1.82 -3.56 -36.58
N MET A 497 -1.56 -2.68 -37.55
CA MET A 497 -0.64 -1.56 -37.37
C MET A 497 -1.22 -0.40 -36.55
N GLN A 498 -2.55 -0.24 -36.49
CA GLN A 498 -3.18 0.81 -35.68
C GLN A 498 -3.21 0.49 -34.18
N THR A 499 -3.31 -0.79 -33.80
CA THR A 499 -3.26 -1.20 -32.37
C THR A 499 -1.85 -1.09 -31.78
N LEU A 500 -0.80 -1.28 -32.58
CA LEU A 500 0.58 -0.99 -32.17
C LEU A 500 0.85 0.52 -32.04
N LYS A 501 0.11 1.37 -32.76
CA LYS A 501 0.27 2.84 -32.71
C LYS A 501 -0.51 3.49 -31.55
N ALA A 502 -1.54 2.82 -31.02
CA ALA A 502 -2.34 3.30 -29.89
C ALA A 502 -1.73 2.95 -28.51
N GLY A 503 -0.88 1.92 -28.44
CA GLY A 503 -0.19 1.50 -27.21
C GLY A 503 1.02 2.35 -26.81
N ASP A 504 1.55 3.17 -27.72
CA ASP A 504 2.73 4.02 -27.50
C ASP A 504 2.39 5.49 -27.15
N ALA A 505 1.10 5.84 -27.04
CA ALA A 505 0.68 7.23 -26.80
C ALA A 505 0.54 7.60 -25.30
N SER A 506 0.72 6.68 -24.35
CA SER A 506 0.59 6.98 -22.91
C SER A 506 1.91 7.33 -22.21
N LEU A 507 3.02 7.47 -22.96
CA LEU A 507 4.37 7.71 -22.41
C LEU A 507 5.02 9.00 -22.95
N ALA A 508 4.23 9.98 -23.37
CA ALA A 508 4.70 11.32 -23.75
C ALA A 508 4.07 12.38 -22.83
N GLY A 509 4.54 12.44 -21.59
CA GLY A 509 4.04 13.38 -20.58
C GLY A 509 5.06 13.69 -19.49
N LEU A 510 6.33 13.88 -19.84
CA LEU A 510 7.33 14.46 -18.93
C LEU A 510 8.14 15.51 -19.69
N THR A 511 7.77 16.77 -19.46
CA THR A 511 8.54 17.96 -19.83
C THR A 511 9.82 18.03 -19.01
N PRO A 512 10.97 18.44 -19.60
CA PRO A 512 12.14 18.84 -18.83
C PRO A 512 12.16 20.37 -18.74
N THR A 513 11.74 20.93 -17.61
CA THR A 513 12.04 22.32 -17.24
C THR A 513 12.96 22.34 -16.02
N GLY A 514 14.09 23.06 -16.13
CA GLY A 514 15.04 23.26 -15.03
C GLY A 514 16.49 23.07 -15.48
N ARG A 515 17.00 23.86 -16.42
CA ARG A 515 17.72 25.14 -16.16
C ARG A 515 18.93 24.97 -15.24
N LEU A 516 20.06 24.58 -15.84
CA LEU A 516 21.41 24.73 -15.29
C LEU A 516 21.76 26.20 -15.12
N SER A 517 21.87 26.68 -13.88
CA SER A 517 22.60 27.90 -13.55
C SER A 517 24.08 27.57 -13.38
N ARG A 518 24.86 27.86 -14.42
CA ARG A 518 26.29 28.13 -14.28
C ARG A 518 26.45 29.40 -13.46
N SER A 519 27.16 29.33 -12.34
CA SER A 519 27.90 30.48 -11.83
C SER A 519 29.34 30.07 -11.55
N ARG A 520 30.24 30.60 -12.36
CA ARG A 520 31.66 30.78 -12.06
C ARG A 520 31.79 32.20 -11.52
N LYS A 521 32.19 32.35 -10.27
CA LYS A 521 33.34 33.16 -9.81
C LYS A 521 33.46 33.01 -8.30
#